data_AF-V4PB84-F1
#
_entry.id   AF-V4PB84-F1
#
_cell.length_a   1.000
_cell.length_b   1.000
_cell.length_c   1.000
_cell.angle_alpha   90.00
_cell.angle_beta   90.00
_cell.angle_gamma   90.00
#
_symmetry.space_group_name_H-M   'P 1'
#
loop_
_entity.id
_entity.type
_entity.pdbx_description
1 polymer ?
#
loop_
_entity_poly.entity_id
_entity_poly.type
_entity_poly.pdbx_seq_one_letter_code
_entity_poly.pdbx_strand_id
1 'polypeptide(L)'
;MPAALLILAAQTGSVGAAAMDQSRALAQCLTEAQWPARASAAYQDGSATRKQQILNAYNADVSKGRTLCRRLNTDAPGAVTDAHAFLDTQVKRYGHAADSHVERMTRLFDALSTSHQ
;
A
#
# COMPACT_ATOMS: atom_id res chain seq x y z
N MET A 1 -9.09 -41.22 42.30
CA MET A 1 -8.08 -41.21 41.22
C MET A 1 -8.33 -39.99 40.34
N PRO A 2 -7.37 -39.06 40.21
CA PRO A 2 -7.55 -37.81 39.47
C PRO A 2 -7.06 -37.96 38.02
N ALA A 3 -7.75 -37.36 37.05
CA ALA A 3 -7.20 -37.20 35.70
C ALA A 3 -7.79 -35.97 35.00
N ALA A 4 -6.93 -34.96 34.89
CA ALA A 4 -6.76 -34.04 33.77
C ALA A 4 -7.96 -33.25 33.23
N LEU A 5 -8.06 -31.98 33.61
CA LEU A 5 -8.45 -30.92 32.68
C LEU A 5 -7.19 -30.14 32.28
N LEU A 6 -6.72 -30.40 31.07
CA LEU A 6 -5.63 -29.69 30.41
C LEU A 6 -6.13 -28.37 29.82
N ILE A 7 -5.67 -27.27 30.41
CA ILE A 7 -5.12 -26.05 29.80
C ILE A 7 -5.75 -25.63 28.45
N LEU A 8 -6.58 -24.59 28.49
CA LEU A 8 -6.96 -23.79 27.32
C LEU A 8 -6.17 -22.47 27.33
N ALA A 9 -4.97 -22.46 26.77
CA ALA A 9 -4.18 -21.25 26.58
C ALA A 9 -3.33 -21.36 25.32
N ALA A 10 -3.84 -20.87 24.18
CA ALA A 10 -3.03 -20.43 23.05
C ALA A 10 -3.92 -19.74 21.99
N GLN A 11 -4.26 -18.46 22.18
CA GLN A 11 -4.78 -17.60 21.09
C GLN A 11 -4.00 -16.28 20.96
N THR A 12 -2.83 -16.16 21.58
CA THR A 12 -1.99 -14.96 21.50
C THR A 12 -1.07 -14.91 20.26
N GLY A 13 -1.08 -15.95 19.42
CA GLY A 13 -0.18 -16.04 18.26
C GLY A 13 -0.70 -15.41 16.96
N SER A 14 -2.02 -15.39 16.71
CA SER A 14 -2.55 -14.94 15.40
C SER A 14 -2.67 -13.42 15.28
N VAL A 15 -2.99 -12.74 16.37
CA VAL A 15 -3.18 -11.27 16.39
C VAL A 15 -1.86 -10.55 16.12
N GLY A 16 -0.73 -11.07 16.63
CA GLY A 16 0.59 -10.49 16.40
C GLY A 16 1.06 -10.64 14.96
N ALA A 17 0.84 -11.80 14.33
CA ALA A 17 1.24 -12.05 12.95
C ALA A 17 0.43 -11.19 11.95
N ALA A 18 -0.89 -11.11 12.12
CA ALA A 18 -1.75 -10.30 11.25
C ALA A 18 -1.41 -8.80 11.33
N ALA A 19 -1.16 -8.27 12.54
CA ALA A 19 -0.76 -6.87 12.73
C ALA A 19 0.62 -6.54 12.12
N MET A 20 1.57 -7.49 12.18
CA MET A 20 2.87 -7.36 11.54
C MET A 20 2.77 -7.35 10.01
N ASP A 21 1.94 -8.23 9.46
CA ASP A 21 1.70 -8.31 8.00
C ASP A 21 1.01 -7.04 7.48
N GLN A 22 0.04 -6.49 8.23
CA GLN A 22 -0.62 -5.24 7.88
C GLN A 22 0.36 -4.05 7.91
N SER A 23 1.20 -3.96 8.95
CA SER A 23 2.22 -2.92 9.06
C SER A 23 3.22 -2.97 7.90
N ARG A 24 3.61 -4.19 7.48
CA ARG A 24 4.46 -4.41 6.32
C ARG A 24 3.77 -4.02 5.02
N ALA A 25 2.52 -4.42 4.83
CA ALA A 25 1.73 -4.06 3.65
C ALA A 25 1.58 -2.53 3.53
N LEU A 26 1.32 -1.83 4.65
CA LEU A 26 1.24 -0.38 4.67
C LEU A 26 2.56 0.27 4.25
N ALA A 27 3.69 -0.19 4.80
CA ALA A 27 5.01 0.33 4.45
C ALA A 27 5.33 0.12 2.95
N GLN A 28 4.98 -1.04 2.41
CA GLN A 28 5.12 -1.33 0.98
C GLN A 28 4.21 -0.44 0.13
N CYS A 29 2.95 -0.26 0.53
CA CYS A 29 1.99 0.61 -0.16
C CYS A 29 2.47 2.06 -0.22
N LEU A 30 2.97 2.60 0.91
CA LEU A 30 3.51 3.97 0.98
C LEU A 30 4.77 4.16 0.13
N THR A 31 5.54 3.09 -0.08
CA THR A 31 6.72 3.08 -0.94
C THR A 31 6.32 3.05 -2.41
N GLU A 32 5.44 2.12 -2.77
CA GLU A 32 4.93 1.95 -4.13
C GLU A 32 4.14 3.19 -4.60
N ALA A 33 3.47 3.89 -3.69
CA ALA A 33 2.81 5.17 -3.97
C ALA A 33 3.77 6.27 -4.48
N GLN A 34 5.10 6.13 -4.35
CA GLN A 34 6.07 7.05 -4.94
C GLN A 34 6.32 6.82 -6.43
N TRP A 35 5.84 5.70 -6.98
CA TRP A 35 6.09 5.32 -8.36
C TRP A 35 5.76 6.42 -9.39
N PRO A 36 4.65 7.18 -9.30
CA PRO A 36 4.34 8.23 -10.27
C PRO A 36 5.43 9.31 -10.39
N ALA A 37 6.10 9.65 -9.29
CA ALA A 37 7.24 10.57 -9.31
C ALA A 37 8.44 9.96 -10.05
N ARG A 38 8.70 8.67 -9.83
CA ARG A 38 9.79 7.93 -10.47
C ARG A 38 9.52 7.64 -11.95
N ALA A 39 8.25 7.50 -12.33
CA ALA A 39 7.82 7.26 -13.70
C ALA A 39 7.92 8.51 -14.60
N SER A 40 8.07 9.71 -14.01
CA SER A 40 8.19 10.94 -14.79
C SER A 40 9.49 10.98 -15.61
N ALA A 41 9.42 11.51 -16.84
CA ALA A 41 10.60 11.68 -17.69
C ALA A 41 11.70 12.51 -16.99
N ALA A 42 11.30 13.57 -16.28
CA ALA A 42 12.21 14.40 -15.50
C ALA A 42 13.01 13.61 -14.43
N TYR A 43 12.43 12.53 -13.89
CA TYR A 43 13.14 11.64 -12.96
C TYR A 43 14.03 10.64 -13.70
N GLN A 44 13.60 10.12 -14.85
CA GLN A 44 14.39 9.17 -15.63
C GLN A 44 15.68 9.84 -16.15
N ASP A 45 15.55 11.04 -16.72
CA ASP A 45 16.63 11.76 -17.40
C ASP A 45 17.45 12.68 -16.46
N GLY A 46 16.99 12.87 -15.23
CA GLY A 46 17.61 13.80 -14.27
C GLY A 46 18.94 13.30 -13.69
N SER A 47 19.80 14.24 -13.29
CA SER A 47 20.96 13.92 -12.43
C SER A 47 20.54 13.40 -11.06
N ALA A 48 21.45 12.77 -10.31
CA ALA A 48 21.15 12.26 -8.96
C ALA A 48 20.53 13.33 -8.05
N THR A 49 21.08 14.54 -8.06
CA THR A 49 20.53 15.70 -7.32
C THR A 49 19.11 16.03 -7.77
N ARG A 50 18.85 16.03 -9.09
CA ARG A 50 17.52 16.33 -9.62
C ARG A 50 16.50 15.25 -9.27
N LYS A 51 16.90 13.97 -9.32
CA LYS A 51 16.06 12.84 -8.88
C LYS A 51 15.64 13.00 -7.42
N GLN A 52 16.58 13.37 -6.55
CA GLN A 52 16.27 13.61 -5.14
C GLN A 52 15.32 14.80 -4.95
N GLN A 53 15.52 15.90 -5.68
CA GLN A 53 14.61 17.05 -5.65
C GLN A 53 13.19 16.66 -6.07
N ILE A 54 13.04 15.82 -7.11
CA ILE A 54 11.73 15.35 -7.57
C ILE A 54 11.05 14.48 -6.51
N LEU A 55 11.79 13.59 -5.84
CA LEU A 55 11.24 12.76 -4.76
C LEU A 55 10.83 13.59 -3.53
N ASN A 56 11.52 14.70 -3.28
CA ASN A 56 11.22 15.61 -2.17
C ASN A 56 10.13 16.63 -2.50
N ALA A 57 9.86 16.87 -3.79
CA ALA A 57 8.84 17.81 -4.24
C ALA A 57 7.44 17.26 -3.98
N TYR A 58 6.48 18.17 -3.79
CA TYR A 58 5.08 17.78 -3.73
C TYR A 58 4.64 17.17 -5.08
N ASN A 59 3.99 16.01 -5.00
CA ASN A 59 3.35 15.36 -6.12
C ASN A 59 1.95 14.90 -5.69
N ALA A 60 0.93 15.37 -6.41
CA ALA A 60 -0.47 15.12 -6.07
C ALA A 60 -0.83 13.63 -6.14
N ASP A 61 -0.32 12.90 -7.13
CA ASP A 61 -0.57 11.47 -7.29
C ASP A 61 0.11 10.66 -6.17
N VAL A 62 1.34 11.00 -5.82
CA VAL A 62 2.05 10.39 -4.68
C VAL A 62 1.30 10.66 -3.38
N SER A 63 0.85 11.91 -3.18
CA SER A 63 0.08 12.28 -1.98
C SER A 63 -1.24 11.52 -1.91
N LYS A 64 -1.97 11.42 -3.03
CA LYS A 64 -3.24 10.71 -3.11
C LYS A 64 -3.06 9.21 -2.85
N GLY A 65 -2.06 8.58 -3.49
CA GLY A 65 -1.73 7.16 -3.27
C GLY A 65 -1.41 6.87 -1.80
N ARG A 66 -0.59 7.71 -1.16
CA ARG A 66 -0.27 7.57 0.29
C ARG A 66 -1.50 7.73 1.18
N THR A 67 -2.39 8.68 0.86
CA THR A 67 -3.65 8.86 1.61
C THR A 67 -4.54 7.64 1.47
N LEU A 68 -4.64 7.05 0.28
CA LEU A 68 -5.42 5.83 0.04
C LEU A 68 -4.85 4.64 0.83
N CYS A 69 -3.53 4.43 0.83
CA CYS A 69 -2.89 3.40 1.66
C CYS A 69 -3.29 3.52 3.14
N ARG A 70 -3.27 4.74 3.70
CA ARG A 70 -3.65 4.97 5.10
C ARG A 70 -5.14 4.77 5.34
N ARG A 71 -5.99 5.26 4.43
CA ARG A 71 -7.45 5.10 4.50
C ARG A 71 -7.87 3.64 4.46
N LEU A 72 -7.25 2.84 3.60
CA LEU A 72 -7.47 1.39 3.53
C LEU A 72 -7.02 0.70 4.82
N ASN A 73 -5.86 1.09 5.36
CA ASN A 73 -5.37 0.54 6.63
C ASN A 73 -6.31 0.82 7.82
N THR A 74 -7.12 1.87 7.75
CA THR A 74 -8.09 2.24 8.79
C THR A 74 -9.54 1.94 8.40
N ASP A 75 -9.77 1.17 7.33
CA ASP A 75 -11.11 0.82 6.85
C ASP A 75 -12.05 2.02 6.63
N ALA A 76 -11.48 3.11 6.12
CA ALA A 76 -12.27 4.30 5.84
C ALA A 76 -13.32 4.00 4.74
N PRO A 77 -14.60 4.38 4.94
CA PRO A 77 -15.65 4.16 3.95
C PRO A 77 -15.26 4.67 2.56
N GLY A 78 -15.56 3.87 1.54
CA GLY A 78 -15.28 4.19 0.13
C GLY A 78 -13.80 4.13 -0.27
N ALA A 79 -12.88 3.80 0.64
CA ALA A 79 -11.45 3.77 0.33
C ALA A 79 -11.08 2.77 -0.78
N VAL A 80 -11.72 1.61 -0.82
CA VAL A 80 -11.52 0.59 -1.87
C VAL A 80 -11.95 1.13 -3.24
N THR A 81 -13.14 1.71 -3.34
CA THR A 81 -13.64 2.32 -4.59
C THR A 81 -12.73 3.46 -5.06
N ASP A 82 -12.33 4.35 -4.16
CA ASP A 82 -11.41 5.46 -4.47
C ASP A 82 -10.03 4.97 -4.92
N ALA A 83 -9.58 3.84 -4.35
CA ALA A 83 -8.32 3.21 -4.66
C ALA A 83 -8.31 2.59 -6.07
N HIS A 84 -9.33 1.84 -6.45
CA HIS A 84 -9.47 1.32 -7.81
C HIS A 84 -9.59 2.45 -8.85
N ALA A 85 -10.41 3.47 -8.58
CA ALA A 85 -10.54 4.63 -9.47
C ALA A 85 -9.21 5.38 -9.66
N PHE A 86 -8.38 5.44 -8.60
CA PHE A 86 -7.03 5.98 -8.69
C PHE A 86 -6.13 5.14 -9.60
N LEU A 87 -6.14 3.81 -9.46
CA LEU A 87 -5.35 2.92 -10.32
C LEU A 87 -5.77 3.01 -11.79
N ASP A 88 -7.06 3.08 -12.09
CA ASP A 88 -7.56 3.31 -13.45
C ASP A 88 -7.03 4.62 -14.04
N THR A 89 -6.92 5.65 -13.21
CA THR A 89 -6.33 6.95 -13.63
C THR A 89 -4.84 6.81 -13.92
N GLN A 90 -4.10 6.00 -13.15
CA GLN A 90 -2.69 5.71 -13.41
C GLN A 90 -2.50 4.96 -14.72
N VAL A 91 -3.32 3.93 -15.00
CA VAL A 91 -3.29 3.20 -16.29
C VAL A 91 -3.57 4.15 -17.45
N LYS A 92 -4.61 4.99 -17.36
CA LYS A 92 -4.95 5.97 -18.41
C LYS A 92 -3.81 6.97 -18.67
N ARG A 93 -3.05 7.34 -17.65
CA ARG A 93 -1.98 8.33 -17.74
C ARG A 93 -0.67 7.76 -18.28
N TYR A 94 -0.28 6.58 -17.80
CA TYR A 94 1.04 6.01 -18.06
C TYR A 94 1.01 4.80 -19.01
N GLY A 95 -0.17 4.32 -19.38
CA GLY A 95 -0.36 3.17 -20.25
C GLY A 95 0.32 1.92 -19.68
N HIS A 96 0.93 1.12 -20.57
CA HIS A 96 1.61 -0.13 -20.23
C HIS A 96 2.75 0.04 -19.21
N ALA A 97 3.33 1.23 -19.07
CA ALA A 97 4.36 1.46 -18.05
C ALA A 97 3.80 1.31 -16.62
N ALA A 98 2.49 1.48 -16.42
CA ALA A 98 1.84 1.32 -15.13
C ALA A 98 1.51 -0.13 -14.76
N ASP A 99 1.51 -1.08 -15.70
CA ASP A 99 0.89 -2.40 -15.50
C ASP A 99 1.42 -3.12 -14.26
N SER A 100 2.75 -3.21 -14.11
CA SER A 100 3.37 -3.84 -12.94
C SER A 100 3.18 -3.03 -11.65
N HIS A 101 3.10 -1.70 -11.73
CA HIS A 101 2.81 -0.84 -10.58
C HIS A 101 1.37 -1.08 -10.08
N VAL A 102 0.41 -1.09 -10.99
CA VAL A 102 -1.01 -1.30 -10.70
C VAL A 102 -1.25 -2.71 -10.15
N GLU A 103 -0.59 -3.74 -10.68
CA GLU A 103 -0.66 -5.10 -10.14
C GLU A 103 -0.15 -5.15 -8.67
N ARG A 104 1.01 -4.53 -8.38
CA ARG A 104 1.53 -4.47 -7.00
C ARG A 104 0.62 -3.67 -6.07
N MET A 105 0.14 -2.50 -6.52
CA MET A 105 -0.75 -1.66 -5.71
C MET A 105 -2.09 -2.34 -5.44
N THR A 106 -2.66 -3.05 -6.40
CA THR A 106 -3.91 -3.81 -6.21
C THR A 106 -3.75 -4.83 -5.10
N ARG A 107 -2.70 -5.66 -5.15
CA ARG A 107 -2.42 -6.64 -4.08
C ARG A 107 -2.24 -5.98 -2.70
N LEU A 108 -1.59 -4.82 -2.67
CA LEU A 108 -1.37 -4.09 -1.41
C LEU A 108 -2.68 -3.49 -0.88
N PHE A 109 -3.55 -3.00 -1.75
CA PHE A 109 -4.87 -2.50 -1.37
C PHE A 109 -5.78 -3.61 -0.85
N ASP A 110 -5.75 -4.78 -1.49
CA ASP A 110 -6.48 -5.97 -1.03
C ASP A 110 -5.97 -6.40 0.35
N ALA A 111 -4.65 -6.54 0.53
CA ALA A 111 -4.06 -6.89 1.82
C ALA A 111 -4.45 -5.92 2.96
N LEU A 112 -4.48 -4.62 2.66
CA LEU A 112 -4.86 -3.59 3.64
C LEU A 112 -6.35 -3.59 3.98
N SER A 113 -7.23 -3.93 3.03
CA SER A 113 -8.69 -3.93 3.21
C SER A 113 -9.28 -5.24 3.74
N THR A 114 -8.54 -6.36 3.65
CA THR A 114 -9.01 -7.66 4.14
C THR A 114 -8.68 -7.90 5.63
N SER A 115 -7.87 -7.03 6.24
CA SER A 115 -7.34 -7.24 7.60
C SER A 115 -8.34 -6.90 8.73
N HIS A 116 -9.55 -6.45 8.40
CA HIS A 116 -10.55 -5.92 9.33
C HIS A 116 -11.94 -6.59 9.19
N GLN A 117 -12.05 -7.60 8.32
CA GLN A 117 -13.22 -8.50 8.24
C GLN A 117 -12.99 -9.73 9.13
#